data_AF-A0A0F9FSL2-F1
#
_entry.id   AF-A0A0F9FSL2-F1
#
_cell.length_a   1.000
_cell.length_b   1.000
_cell.length_c   1.000
_cell.angle_alpha   90.00
_cell.angle_beta   90.00
_cell.angle_gamma   90.00
#
_symmetry.space_group_name_H-M   'P 1'
#
loop_
_entity.id
_entity.type
_entity.pdbx_description
1 polymer ?
#
loop_
_entity_poly.entity_id
_entity_poly.type
_entity_poly.pdbx_seq_one_letter_code
_entity_poly.pdbx_strand_id
1 'polypeptide(L)'
;MKKLILLLLFTVGCSVSPFRQQSVDVAEELKAQSTALMAKAIEPFDDHQDSVAALKERLYEQLSAESERNDNVETVAQWGLLVDPSGSLLGGFLVRWEARGTLGQLFVNAKRGQVVAAFNIIIETERAKR
;
A
#
# COMPACT_ATOMS: atom_id res chain seq x y z
N MET A 1 24.22 -38.24 42.95
CA MET A 1 23.32 -37.07 43.01
C MET A 1 23.25 -36.47 41.60
N LYS A 2 22.07 -36.54 40.98
CA LYS A 2 21.85 -36.26 39.54
C LYS A 2 22.01 -34.76 39.27
N LYS A 3 22.90 -34.39 38.34
CA LYS A 3 23.04 -33.02 37.82
C LYS A 3 21.79 -32.71 36.99
N LEU A 4 20.94 -31.80 37.48
CA LEU A 4 19.80 -31.27 36.73
C LEU A 4 20.34 -30.25 35.73
N ILE A 5 20.47 -30.64 34.46
CA ILE A 5 20.81 -29.73 33.36
C ILE A 5 19.49 -29.07 32.94
N LEU A 6 19.34 -27.78 33.25
CA LEU A 6 18.24 -26.95 32.80
C LEU A 6 18.52 -26.50 31.36
N LEU A 7 17.85 -27.11 30.39
CA LEU A 7 17.93 -26.74 28.98
C LEU A 7 17.07 -25.48 28.75
N LEU A 8 17.71 -24.31 28.64
CA LEU A 8 17.05 -23.07 28.21
C LEU A 8 16.68 -23.19 26.72
N LEU A 9 15.41 -23.44 26.43
CA LEU A 9 14.84 -23.30 25.09
C LEU A 9 14.66 -21.79 24.80
N PHE A 10 15.62 -21.19 24.10
CA PHE A 10 15.43 -19.88 23.49
C PHE A 10 14.47 -20.04 22.31
N THR A 11 13.18 -19.80 22.53
CA THR A 11 12.24 -19.56 21.44
C THR A 11 12.57 -18.21 20.83
N VAL A 12 13.24 -18.20 19.67
CA VAL A 12 13.30 -17.01 18.82
C VAL A 12 11.88 -16.80 18.29
N GLY A 13 11.10 -15.97 18.98
CA GLY A 13 9.80 -15.56 18.46
C GLY A 13 10.03 -14.65 17.26
N CYS A 14 9.46 -14.98 16.10
CA CYS A 14 9.31 -13.99 15.04
C CYS A 14 8.41 -12.88 15.58
N SER A 15 9.00 -11.73 15.89
CA SER A 15 8.25 -10.54 16.24
C SER A 15 7.56 -10.03 14.98
N VAL A 16 6.27 -9.71 15.09
CA VAL A 16 5.49 -9.03 14.04
C VAL A 16 4.96 -7.74 14.64
N SER A 17 4.90 -6.69 13.83
CA SER A 17 4.29 -5.43 14.24
C SER A 17 2.89 -5.67 14.83
N PRO A 18 2.54 -5.09 16.00
CA PRO A 18 1.20 -5.24 16.57
C PRO A 18 0.12 -4.67 15.64
N PHE A 19 -1.04 -5.33 15.58
CA PHE A 19 -2.21 -4.83 14.82
C PHE A 19 -2.58 -3.37 15.16
N ARG A 20 -2.91 -2.58 14.14
CA ARG A 20 -3.42 -1.22 14.24
C ARG A 20 -4.65 -1.03 13.36
N GLN A 21 -5.81 -0.79 13.98
CA GLN A 21 -7.07 -0.52 13.26
C GLN A 21 -6.95 0.71 12.33
N GLN A 22 -6.26 1.76 12.78
CA GLN A 22 -6.01 2.96 11.97
C GLN A 22 -5.34 2.64 10.62
N SER A 23 -4.41 1.68 10.56
CA SER A 23 -3.74 1.30 9.31
C SER A 23 -4.71 0.64 8.31
N VAL A 24 -5.70 -0.11 8.81
CA VAL A 24 -6.80 -0.65 7.99
C VAL A 24 -7.67 0.49 7.47
N ASP A 25 -8.08 1.40 8.35
CA ASP A 25 -9.00 2.49 8.00
C ASP A 25 -8.38 3.42 6.94
N VAL A 26 -7.10 3.79 7.11
CA VAL A 26 -6.36 4.62 6.15
C VAL A 26 -6.18 3.88 4.82
N ALA A 27 -5.88 2.58 4.83
CA ALA A 27 -5.77 1.79 3.60
C ALA A 27 -7.11 1.68 2.85
N GLU A 28 -8.24 1.55 3.56
CA GLU A 28 -9.57 1.56 2.95
C GLU A 28 -9.90 2.93 2.34
N GLU A 29 -9.56 4.02 3.03
CA GLU A 29 -9.77 5.38 2.54
C GLU A 29 -8.94 5.68 1.28
N LEU A 30 -7.65 5.34 1.31
CA LEU A 30 -6.73 5.52 0.18
C LEU A 30 -7.12 4.63 -1.00
N LYS A 31 -7.63 3.42 -0.76
CA LYS A 31 -8.20 2.57 -1.81
C LYS A 31 -9.37 3.26 -2.50
N ALA A 32 -10.31 3.81 -1.74
CA ALA A 32 -11.48 4.51 -2.29
C ALA A 32 -11.04 5.74 -3.12
N GLN A 33 -10.16 6.59 -2.57
CA GLN A 33 -9.65 7.77 -3.27
C GLN A 33 -8.87 7.42 -4.53
N SER A 34 -7.95 6.45 -4.44
CA SER A 34 -7.15 6.03 -5.59
C SER A 34 -8.03 5.52 -6.71
N THR A 35 -8.99 4.65 -6.40
CA THR A 35 -9.86 4.07 -7.43
C THR A 35 -10.85 5.07 -8.01
N ALA A 36 -11.28 6.07 -7.25
CA ALA A 36 -12.09 7.17 -7.74
C ALA A 36 -11.29 8.06 -8.70
N LEU A 37 -10.08 8.47 -8.31
CA LEU A 37 -9.20 9.30 -9.14
C LEU A 37 -8.74 8.56 -10.41
N MET A 38 -8.41 7.27 -10.31
CA MET A 38 -8.07 6.47 -11.48
C MET A 38 -9.21 6.41 -12.50
N ALA A 39 -10.47 6.43 -12.07
CA ALA A 39 -11.61 6.45 -12.98
C ALA A 39 -11.66 7.73 -13.84
N LYS A 40 -11.04 8.82 -13.35
CA LYS A 40 -10.91 10.11 -14.04
C LYS A 40 -9.80 10.13 -15.07
N ALA A 41 -8.98 9.09 -15.17
CA ALA A 41 -7.87 9.08 -16.13
C ALA A 41 -8.27 9.01 -17.61
N ILE A 42 -9.56 8.93 -17.92
CA ILE A 42 -10.10 9.15 -19.28
C ILE A 42 -10.23 10.64 -19.62
N GLU A 43 -10.13 11.51 -18.61
CA GLU A 43 -10.14 12.97 -18.69
C GLU A 43 -8.69 13.49 -18.73
N PRO A 44 -8.45 14.72 -19.25
CA PRO A 44 -7.11 15.31 -19.29
C PRO A 44 -6.45 15.37 -17.92
N PHE A 45 -5.19 14.94 -17.83
CA PHE A 45 -4.41 14.94 -16.60
C PHE A 45 -4.32 16.33 -15.96
N ASP A 46 -4.19 17.37 -16.79
CA ASP A 46 -4.07 18.76 -16.35
C ASP A 46 -5.27 19.22 -15.51
N ASP A 47 -6.46 18.65 -15.74
CA ASP A 47 -7.66 18.94 -14.93
C ASP A 47 -7.61 18.30 -13.53
N HIS A 48 -6.68 17.38 -13.29
CA HIS A 48 -6.59 16.55 -12.08
C HIS A 48 -5.22 16.56 -11.40
N GLN A 49 -4.27 17.37 -11.88
CA GLN A 49 -2.89 17.46 -11.37
C GLN A 49 -2.82 17.61 -9.84
N ASP A 50 -3.59 18.55 -9.29
CA ASP A 50 -3.62 18.82 -7.85
C ASP A 50 -4.16 17.61 -7.06
N SER A 51 -5.18 16.94 -7.59
CA SER A 51 -5.74 15.73 -6.96
C SER A 51 -4.74 14.57 -6.98
N VAL A 52 -3.97 14.45 -8.06
CA VAL A 52 -2.89 13.45 -8.15
C VAL A 52 -1.76 13.76 -7.19
N ALA A 53 -1.36 15.02 -7.06
CA ALA A 53 -0.33 15.46 -6.11
C ALA A 53 -0.77 15.18 -4.66
N ALA A 54 -1.99 15.58 -4.28
CA ALA A 54 -2.55 15.33 -2.96
C ALA A 54 -2.65 13.83 -2.64
N LEU A 55 -3.07 13.00 -3.61
CA LEU A 55 -3.10 11.55 -3.41
C LEU A 55 -1.69 10.98 -3.18
N LYS A 56 -0.70 11.40 -3.98
CA LYS A 56 0.70 10.95 -3.83
C LYS A 56 1.23 11.31 -2.45
N GLU A 57 0.99 12.53 -1.97
CA GLU A 57 1.41 12.97 -0.64
C GLU A 57 0.88 12.05 0.46
N ARG A 58 -0.44 11.80 0.48
CA ARG A 58 -1.06 10.93 1.47
C ARG A 58 -0.57 9.48 1.41
N LEU A 59 -0.29 8.97 0.21
CA LEU A 59 0.29 7.63 0.03
C LEU A 59 1.69 7.54 0.62
N TYR A 60 2.53 8.56 0.40
CA TYR A 60 3.89 8.60 0.95
C TYR A 60 3.90 8.84 2.46
N GLU A 61 2.99 9.66 2.98
CA GLU A 61 2.78 9.84 4.41
C GLU A 61 2.45 8.50 5.08
N GLN A 62 1.51 7.75 4.52
CA GLN A 62 1.15 6.43 5.04
C GLN A 62 2.32 5.44 4.94
N LEU A 63 3.04 5.39 3.82
CA LEU A 63 4.24 4.55 3.69
C LEU A 63 5.30 4.91 4.76
N SER A 64 5.52 6.21 5.01
CA SER A 64 6.45 6.69 6.05
C SER A 64 5.99 6.22 7.43
N ALA A 65 4.73 6.46 7.79
CA ALA A 65 4.16 6.05 9.07
C ALA A 65 4.26 4.53 9.31
N GLU A 66 4.09 3.72 8.27
CA GLU A 66 4.25 2.26 8.36
C GLU A 66 5.72 1.85 8.50
N SER A 67 6.66 2.61 7.92
CA SER A 67 8.10 2.33 8.02
C SER A 67 8.71 2.65 9.39
N GLU A 68 8.06 3.52 10.15
CA GLU A 68 8.44 3.84 11.53
C GLU A 68 8.01 2.75 12.54
N ARG A 69 7.20 1.77 12.11
CA ARG A 69 6.74 0.67 12.97
C ARG A 69 7.78 -0.45 13.02
N ASN A 70 8.15 -0.86 14.24
CA ASN A 70 9.00 -2.04 14.46
C ASN A 70 8.39 -3.30 13.83
N ASP A 71 9.25 -4.14 13.24
CA ASP A 71 8.88 -5.44 12.66
C ASP A 71 7.71 -5.38 11.64
N ASN A 72 7.65 -4.29 10.85
CA ASN A 72 6.57 -4.03 9.89
C ASN A 72 7.00 -4.13 8.42
N VAL A 73 8.14 -4.78 8.16
CA VAL A 73 8.83 -4.78 6.85
C VAL A 73 7.96 -5.24 5.68
N GLU A 74 7.07 -6.20 5.89
CA GLU A 74 6.17 -6.71 4.86
C GLU A 74 5.16 -5.64 4.41
N THR A 75 4.50 -4.97 5.35
CA THR A 75 3.54 -3.90 5.04
C THR A 75 4.23 -2.73 4.35
N VAL A 76 5.45 -2.38 4.76
CA VAL A 76 6.26 -1.35 4.10
C VAL A 76 6.59 -1.73 2.65
N ALA A 77 6.98 -2.98 2.40
CA ALA A 77 7.27 -3.47 1.06
C ALA A 77 6.03 -3.43 0.16
N GLN A 78 4.86 -3.83 0.68
CA GLN A 78 3.60 -3.79 -0.08
C GLN A 78 3.18 -2.37 -0.45
N TRP A 79 3.27 -1.41 0.49
CA TRP A 79 3.05 0.01 0.19
C TRP A 79 4.06 0.53 -0.83
N GLY A 80 5.34 0.17 -0.69
CA GLY A 80 6.39 0.53 -1.64
C GLY A 80 6.09 0.07 -3.07
N LEU A 81 5.68 -1.19 -3.25
CA LEU A 81 5.27 -1.74 -4.54
C LEU A 81 4.05 -1.03 -5.13
N LEU A 82 3.09 -0.65 -4.28
CA LEU A 82 1.89 0.06 -4.70
C LEU A 82 2.22 1.45 -5.26
N VAL A 83 3.12 2.19 -4.60
CA VAL A 83 3.44 3.59 -4.93
C VAL A 83 4.61 3.75 -5.89
N ASP A 84 5.35 2.68 -6.19
CA ASP A 84 6.52 2.73 -7.08
C ASP A 84 6.17 3.37 -8.46
N PRO A 85 6.78 4.52 -8.80
CA PRO A 85 6.54 5.20 -10.08
C PRO A 85 7.04 4.39 -11.29
N SER A 86 7.99 3.48 -11.09
CA SER A 86 8.48 2.56 -12.12
C SER A 86 7.68 1.25 -12.17
N GLY A 87 6.81 1.05 -11.19
CA GLY A 87 6.02 -0.16 -11.01
C GLY A 87 4.84 -0.26 -11.97
N SER A 88 4.06 -1.34 -11.83
CA SER A 88 2.88 -1.59 -12.67
C SER A 88 1.54 -1.34 -11.97
N LEU A 89 1.57 -0.92 -10.70
CA LEU A 89 0.42 -0.63 -9.86
C LEU A 89 0.06 0.87 -9.91
N LEU A 90 -0.22 1.50 -8.77
CA LEU A 90 -0.75 2.86 -8.71
C LEU A 90 0.30 3.90 -9.11
N GLY A 91 1.54 3.80 -8.61
CA GLY A 91 2.61 4.73 -8.95
C GLY A 91 2.84 4.85 -10.46
N GLY A 92 3.14 3.73 -11.12
CA GLY A 92 3.30 3.71 -12.58
C GLY A 92 2.03 4.00 -13.38
N PHE A 93 0.84 3.75 -12.84
CA PHE A 93 -0.40 4.22 -13.47
C PHE A 93 -0.47 5.75 -13.52
N LEU A 94 -0.17 6.42 -12.41
CA LEU A 94 -0.19 7.88 -12.32
C LEU A 94 0.85 8.52 -13.24
N VAL A 95 2.08 7.97 -13.27
CA VAL A 95 3.13 8.41 -14.20
C VAL A 95 2.71 8.25 -15.66
N ARG A 96 2.04 7.14 -15.99
CA ARG A 96 1.55 6.91 -17.34
C ARG A 96 0.45 7.90 -17.73
N TRP A 97 -0.46 8.22 -16.81
CA TRP A 97 -1.52 9.20 -17.07
C TRP A 97 -0.91 10.59 -17.32
N GLU A 98 -0.01 11.03 -16.45
CA GLU A 98 0.75 12.27 -16.60
C GLU A 98 1.46 12.35 -17.96
N ALA A 99 2.19 11.30 -18.35
CA ALA A 99 2.93 11.27 -19.61
C ALA A 99 2.06 11.21 -20.87
N ARG A 100 0.80 10.74 -20.76
CA ARG A 100 -0.10 10.52 -21.91
C ARG A 100 -1.22 11.55 -22.00
N GLY A 101 -1.46 12.33 -20.96
CA GLY A 101 -2.59 13.26 -20.84
C GLY A 101 -3.91 12.54 -20.56
N THR A 102 -4.25 11.50 -21.31
CA THR A 102 -5.45 10.65 -21.09
C THR A 102 -5.12 9.18 -21.30
N LEU A 103 -5.95 8.30 -20.74
CA LEU A 103 -5.85 6.85 -20.85
C LEU A 103 -7.15 6.25 -21.38
N GLY A 104 -7.06 5.08 -22.03
CA GLY A 104 -8.23 4.37 -22.52
C GLY A 104 -9.05 3.72 -21.40
N GLN A 105 -10.38 3.78 -21.49
CA GLN A 105 -11.30 3.23 -20.49
C GLN A 105 -11.03 1.77 -20.10
N LEU A 106 -10.74 0.90 -21.08
CA LEU A 106 -10.44 -0.51 -20.82
C LEU A 106 -9.17 -0.68 -19.97
N PHE A 107 -8.12 0.08 -20.29
CA PHE A 107 -6.88 0.08 -19.53
C PHE A 107 -7.11 0.58 -18.10
N VAL A 108 -7.87 1.67 -17.95
CA VAL A 108 -8.24 2.23 -16.65
C VAL A 108 -8.96 1.19 -15.80
N ASN A 109 -9.99 0.52 -16.34
CA ASN A 109 -10.76 -0.48 -15.60
C ASN A 109 -9.90 -1.67 -15.16
N ALA A 110 -9.06 -2.19 -16.05
CA ALA A 110 -8.15 -3.30 -15.72
C ALA A 110 -7.17 -2.91 -14.60
N LYS A 111 -6.56 -1.72 -14.69
CA LYS A 111 -5.61 -1.24 -13.69
C LYS A 111 -6.27 -0.93 -12.35
N ARG A 112 -7.49 -0.38 -12.33
CA ARG A 112 -8.26 -0.20 -11.09
C ARG A 112 -8.47 -1.52 -10.37
N GLY A 113 -8.81 -2.60 -11.08
CA GLY A 113 -8.92 -3.94 -10.48
C GLY A 113 -7.63 -4.42 -9.80
N GLN A 114 -6.48 -4.19 -10.45
CA GLN A 114 -5.16 -4.55 -9.89
C GLN A 114 -4.83 -3.73 -8.63
N VAL A 115 -5.10 -2.42 -8.65
CA VAL A 115 -4.88 -1.55 -7.50
C VAL A 115 -5.80 -1.90 -6.33
N VAL A 116 -7.08 -2.22 -6.58
CA VAL A 116 -8.00 -2.73 -5.54
C VAL A 116 -7.45 -3.99 -4.89
N ALA A 117 -6.97 -4.95 -5.70
CA ALA A 117 -6.40 -6.19 -5.17
C ALA A 117 -5.16 -5.92 -4.30
N ALA A 118 -4.27 -5.02 -4.73
CA ALA A 118 -3.09 -4.63 -3.96
C ALA A 118 -3.45 -4.00 -2.60
N PHE A 119 -4.41 -3.07 -2.55
CA PHE A 119 -4.89 -2.52 -1.29
C PHE A 119 -5.52 -3.57 -0.38
N ASN A 120 -6.30 -4.50 -0.94
CA ASN A 120 -6.88 -5.58 -0.15
C ASN A 120 -5.80 -6.49 0.46
N ILE A 121 -4.70 -6.76 -0.26
CA ILE A 121 -3.55 -7.50 0.30
C ILE A 121 -2.95 -6.75 1.48
N ILE A 122 -2.75 -5.43 1.38
CA ILE A 122 -2.24 -4.59 2.48
C ILE A 122 -3.17 -4.67 3.70
N ILE A 123 -4.48 -4.51 3.49
CA ILE A 123 -5.50 -4.55 4.54
C ILE A 123 -5.52 -5.91 5.24
N GLU A 124 -5.54 -7.01 4.47
CA GLU A 124 -5.57 -8.35 5.03
C GLU A 124 -4.25 -8.71 5.74
N THR A 125 -3.12 -8.19 5.25
CA THR A 125 -1.82 -8.31 5.94
C THR A 125 -1.84 -7.64 7.31
N GLU A 126 -2.42 -6.44 7.42
CA GLU A 126 -2.59 -5.78 8.72
C GLU A 126 -3.56 -6.57 9.62
N ARG A 127 -4.71 -7.01 9.10
CA ARG A 127 -5.69 -7.80 9.87
C ARG A 127 -5.11 -9.11 10.40
N ALA A 128 -4.17 -9.73 9.67
CA ALA A 128 -3.49 -10.96 10.09
C ALA A 128 -2.53 -10.78 11.27
N LYS A 129 -2.24 -9.54 11.70
CA LYS A 129 -1.42 -9.23 12.90
C LYS A 129 -2.22 -9.31 14.21
N ARG A 130 -3.53 -9.56 14.14
CA ARG A 130 -4.42 -9.69 15.31
C ARG A 130 -4.14 -10.95 16.12
#